data_AF-A0A1G2HTY0-F1
#
_entry.id   AF-A0A1G2HTY0-F1
#
_cell.length_a   1.000
_cell.length_b   1.000
_cell.length_c   1.000
_cell.angle_alpha   90.00
_cell.angle_beta   90.00
_cell.angle_gamma   90.00
#
_symmetry.space_group_name_H-M   'P 1'
#
loop_
_entity.id
_entity.type
_entity.pdbx_description
1 polymer ?
#
loop_
_entity_poly.entity_id
_entity_poly.type
_entity_poly.pdbx_seq_one_letter_code
_entity_poly.pdbx_strand_id
1 'polypeptide(L)' 'MLKTISKKASLREIQTELELIRSFMIGLAIEDAEGKYRPEFVKRALRSLKDKPTETFTNAKDFLRKIRKK' A
#
# COMPACT_ATOMS: atom_id res chain seq x y z
N MET A 1 -10.31 -12.35 -22.12
CA MET A 1 -10.18 -13.76 -21.72
C MET A 1 -10.58 -13.89 -20.26
N LEU A 2 -11.83 -14.26 -19.99
CA LEU A 2 -12.28 -14.59 -18.64
C LEU A 2 -11.73 -15.99 -18.33
N LYS A 3 -10.76 -16.05 -17.41
CA LYS A 3 -10.20 -17.30 -16.90
C LYS A 3 -11.34 -18.11 -16.29
N THR A 4 -11.50 -19.33 -16.76
CA THR A 4 -12.40 -20.35 -16.23
C THR A 4 -12.28 -20.39 -14.71
N ILE A 5 -13.35 -20.07 -14.00
CA ILE A 5 -13.39 -20.11 -12.53
C ILE A 5 -13.20 -21.57 -12.13
N SER A 6 -12.00 -21.87 -11.65
CA SER A 6 -11.57 -23.21 -11.26
C SER A 6 -12.50 -23.74 -10.17
N LYS A 7 -13.17 -24.86 -10.44
CA LYS A 7 -13.97 -25.60 -9.46
C LYS A 7 -13.02 -26.14 -8.38
N LYS A 8 -12.94 -25.39 -7.25
CA LYS A 8 -12.17 -25.61 -6.00
C LYS A 8 -11.05 -24.59 -5.80
N ALA A 9 -11.41 -23.30 -5.69
CA ALA A 9 -10.57 -22.38 -4.92
C ALA A 9 -10.61 -22.83 -3.45
N SER A 10 -9.45 -22.93 -2.82
CA SER A 10 -9.34 -23.18 -1.39
C SER A 10 -9.94 -22.03 -0.61
N LEU A 11 -10.43 -22.31 0.61
CA LEU A 11 -10.95 -21.28 1.52
C LEU A 11 -9.96 -20.12 1.72
N ARG A 12 -8.66 -20.41 1.71
CA ARG A 12 -7.58 -19.41 1.83
C ARG A 12 -7.50 -18.51 0.61
N GLU A 13 -7.58 -19.06 -0.61
CA GLU A 13 -7.54 -18.27 -1.85
C GLU A 13 -8.74 -17.33 -1.93
N ILE A 14 -9.93 -17.80 -1.55
CA ILE A 14 -11.14 -16.97 -1.48
C ILE A 14 -10.98 -15.85 -0.44
N GLN A 15 -10.37 -16.15 0.72
CA GLN A 15 -10.07 -15.16 1.75
C GLN A 15 -9.13 -14.06 1.22
N THR A 16 -8.05 -14.47 0.55
CA THR A 16 -7.09 -13.55 -0.06
C THR A 16 -7.75 -12.69 -1.14
N GLU A 17 -8.58 -13.27 -2.00
CA GLU A 17 -9.33 -12.52 -3.02
C GLU A 17 -10.30 -11.50 -2.39
N LEU A 18 -11.01 -11.88 -1.32
CA LEU A 18 -11.90 -10.99 -0.58
C LEU A 18 -11.16 -9.82 0.09
N GLU A 19 -9.97 -10.06 0.66
CA GLU A 19 -9.13 -9.01 1.23
C GLU A 19 -8.64 -8.02 0.17
N LEU A 20 -8.30 -8.53 -1.02
CA LEU A 20 -7.87 -7.72 -2.16
C LEU A 20 -9.03 -6.85 -2.69
N ILE A 21 -10.22 -7.44 -2.83
CA ILE A 21 -11.43 -6.72 -3.25
C ILE A 21 -11.82 -5.68 -2.21
N ARG A 22 -11.78 -5.99 -0.92
CA ARG A 22 -12.04 -5.03 0.17
C ARG A 22 -11.05 -3.87 0.11
N SER A 23 -9.77 -4.15 -0.07
CA SER A 23 -8.73 -3.12 -0.19
C SER A 23 -8.95 -2.23 -1.42
N PHE A 24 -9.39 -2.82 -2.54
CA PHE A 24 -9.76 -2.08 -3.75
C PHE A 24 -11.01 -1.21 -3.53
N MET A 25 -12.03 -1.73 -2.84
CA MET A 25 -13.24 -0.96 -2.51
C MET A 25 -12.95 0.18 -1.54
N ILE A 26 -12.04 0.00 -0.58
CA ILE A 26 -11.55 1.09 0.29
C ILE A 26 -10.82 2.14 -0.55
N GLY A 27 -10.02 1.73 -1.54
CA GLY A 27 -9.40 2.67 -2.49
C GLY A 27 -10.39 3.40 -3.41
N LEU A 28 -11.59 2.84 -3.62
CA LEU A 28 -12.69 3.45 -4.39
C LEU A 28 -13.64 4.28 -3.52
N ALA A 29 -13.78 3.97 -2.23
CA ALA A 29 -14.42 4.83 -1.25
C ALA A 29 -13.54 6.08 -1.15
N ILE A 30 -13.99 7.15 -1.79
CA ILE A 30 -13.21 8.36 -2.04
C ILE A 30 -12.70 9.01 -0.75
N GLU A 31 -13.20 8.63 0.43
CA GLU A 31 -12.87 9.21 1.73
C GLU A 31 -13.17 8.22 2.86
N ASP A 32 -12.15 7.85 3.64
CA ASP A 32 -12.29 7.20 4.94
C ASP A 32 -11.87 8.16 6.08
N ALA A 33 -11.84 7.70 7.33
CA ALA A 33 -11.43 8.53 8.48
C ALA A 33 -9.98 9.02 8.39
N GLU A 34 -9.13 8.37 7.60
CA GLU A 34 -7.74 8.75 7.31
C GLU A 34 -7.63 9.68 6.07
N GLY A 35 -8.73 9.84 5.33
CA GLY A 35 -8.88 10.79 4.23
C GLY A 35 -9.06 10.12 2.87
N LYS A 36 -8.69 10.84 1.79
CA LYS A 36 -8.90 10.36 0.42
C LYS A 36 -7.72 9.53 -0.06
N TYR A 37 -7.99 8.35 -0.61
CA TYR A 37 -6.97 7.56 -1.27
C TYR A 37 -6.33 8.33 -2.44
N ARG A 38 -5.00 8.49 -2.42
CA ARG A 38 -4.24 9.18 -3.48
C ARG A 38 -3.39 8.18 -4.26
N PRO A 39 -3.89 7.60 -5.38
CA PRO A 39 -3.13 6.61 -6.16
C PRO A 39 -1.78 7.13 -6.66
N GLU A 40 -1.70 8.43 -6.95
CA GLU A 40 -0.45 9.08 -7.37
C GLU A 40 0.61 9.09 -6.27
N PHE A 41 0.22 9.14 -4.99
CA PHE A 41 1.15 9.00 -3.88
C PHE A 41 1.73 7.59 -3.82
N VAL A 42 0.87 6.57 -3.93
CA VAL A 42 1.30 5.15 -3.92
C VAL A 42 2.24 4.86 -5.08
N LYS A 43 1.92 5.32 -6.29
CA LYS A 43 2.81 5.18 -7.46
C LYS A 43 4.18 5.82 -7.22
N ARG A 44 4.24 7.01 -6.61
CA ARG A 44 5.52 7.67 -6.28
C ARG A 44 6.29 6.89 -5.23
N ALA A 45 5.63 6.47 -4.15
CA ALA A 45 6.27 5.68 -3.09
C ALA A 45 6.86 4.37 -3.63
N LEU A 46 6.10 3.63 -4.45
CA LEU A 46 6.57 2.38 -5.08
C LEU A 46 7.71 2.60 -6.05
N ARG A 47 7.73 3.72 -6.79
CA ARG A 47 8.88 4.07 -7.65
C ARG A 47 10.13 4.32 -6.81
N SER A 48 10.00 5.02 -5.69
CA SER A 48 11.12 5.33 -4.79
C SER A 48 11.70 4.12 -4.06
N LEU A 49 11.01 2.98 -4.03
CA LEU A 49 11.60 1.72 -3.53
C LEU A 49 12.79 1.22 -4.36
N LYS A 50 12.87 1.64 -5.63
CA LYS A 50 14.00 1.28 -6.51
C LYS A 50 15.21 2.19 -6.29
N ASP A 51 15.02 3.31 -5.62
CA ASP A 51 16.08 4.27 -5.36
C ASP A 51 16.95 3.79 -4.19
N LYS A 52 18.25 4.09 -4.23
CA LYS A 52 19.13 3.78 -3.10
C LYS A 52 18.73 4.64 -1.89
N PRO A 53 18.63 4.06 -0.68
CA PRO A 53 18.35 4.84 0.52
C PRO A 53 19.44 5.90 0.70
N THR A 54 19.04 7.16 0.74
CA THR A 54 19.95 8.29 0.97
C THR A 54 20.15 8.58 2.45
N GLU A 55 19.18 8.17 3.27
CA GLU A 55 19.18 8.42 4.71
C GLU A 55 18.78 7.16 5.46
N THR A 56 19.51 6.88 6.54
CA THR A 56 19.16 5.87 7.54
C THR A 56 18.86 6.58 8.85
N PHE A 57 17.86 6.07 9.56
CA PHE A 57 17.47 6.55 10.88
C PHE A 57 17.81 5.48 11.89
N THR A 58 18.72 5.80 12.81
CA THR A 58 19.21 4.81 13.79
C THR A 58 18.37 4.76 15.06
N ASN A 59 17.63 5.83 15.35
CA ASN A 59 16.72 5.92 16.50
C ASN A 59 15.71 7.06 16.31
N ALA A 60 14.69 7.13 17.17
CA ALA A 60 13.63 8.13 17.11
C ALA A 60 14.15 9.58 17.21
N LYS A 61 15.18 9.84 18.03
CA LYS A 61 15.77 11.18 18.16
C LYS A 61 16.49 11.59 16.87
N ASP A 62 17.19 10.66 16.23
CA ASP A 62 17.88 10.87 14.95
C ASP A 62 16.89 11.21 13.82
N PHE A 63 15.77 10.48 13.76
CA PHE A 63 14.67 10.77 12.83
C PHE A 63 14.15 12.20 12.96
N LEU A 64 13.74 12.60 14.17
CA LEU A 64 13.20 13.94 14.43
C LEU A 64 14.21 15.04 14.13
N ARG A 65 15.49 14.81 14.46
CA ARG A 65 16.58 15.75 14.17
C ARG A 65 16.78 15.96 12.66
N LYS A 66 16.78 14.88 11.87
CA LYS A 66 17.00 14.95 10.42
C LYS A 66 15.82 15.56 9.67
N ILE A 67 14.58 15.30 10.11
CA ILE A 67 13.39 15.90 9.49
C ILE A 67 13.28 17.40 9.78
N ARG A 68 13.65 17.85 10.98
CA ARG A 68 13.61 19.27 11.35
C ARG A 68 14.66 20.15 10.66
N LYS A 69 15.70 19.55 10.06
CA LYS A 69 16.79 20.26 9.38
C LYS A 69 16.57 20.41 7.86
N LYS A 70 15.54 19.76 7.31
CA LYS A 70 15.08 19.93 5.93
C LYS A 70 13.95 20.93 5.88
#